data_AF-F0BG83-F1
#
_entry.id   AF-F0BG83-F1
#
_cell.length_a   1.000
_cell.length_b   1.000
_cell.length_c   1.000
_cell.angle_alpha   90.00
_cell.angle_beta   90.00
_cell.angle_gamma   90.00
#
_symmetry.space_group_name_H-M   'P 1'
#
loop_
_entity.id
_entity.type
_entity.pdbx_description
1 polymer ?
#
loop_
_entity_poly.entity_id
_entity_poly.type
_entity_poly.pdbx_seq_one_letter_code
_entity_poly.pdbx_strand_id
1 'polypeptide(L)'
;MLAASIGTSAAHGVRTVLSPTAAAVTAAACGVLPISFDKQYLGAALGHLVHQTSSVGTTTFARELLGEALFAALRQLPPEAVVAMQAVSGTLQLALHTLRKNREDRNPDAAARGFHNLSLEQWDALSVDEQRAKKIEQQHYSDLVTRLALCGIPSNIAVGAACKASGQPEIAARLLTTDLKIAGYAAARDTIQATFRMVGMRGPTNGGISGPHFTSAGRFYGMANTLTNLAANEVASPDLAAARQRWGGLNSPFNKGQALRVMVRQSAVSAALNAAMETADWLNVTQHEAEQAGTQQFLDPAWKGKREDYERVMDQSITRTAAINSNIALGTAVNMIGTWLGLSSARSALLANTMSGVAAGLQYKIIGATWQAEAAVREAEALRPQA
;
A
#
# COMPACT_ATOMS: atom_id res chain seq x y z
N MET A 1 40.46 1.72 -8.50
CA MET A 1 39.83 0.44 -8.11
C MET A 1 38.38 0.56 -7.58
N LEU A 2 37.87 1.74 -7.21
CA LEU A 2 36.46 1.92 -6.81
C LEU A 2 35.43 2.00 -7.97
N ALA A 3 35.84 2.38 -9.19
CA ALA A 3 34.91 2.48 -10.32
C ALA A 3 34.56 1.12 -10.96
N ALA A 4 35.43 0.12 -10.80
CA ALA A 4 35.23 -1.22 -11.36
C ALA A 4 34.30 -2.11 -10.51
N SER A 5 34.22 -1.90 -9.19
CA SER A 5 33.36 -2.65 -8.27
C SER A 5 31.90 -2.14 -8.24
N ILE A 6 31.69 -0.85 -8.52
CA ILE A 6 30.36 -0.26 -8.66
C ILE A 6 29.74 -0.63 -10.01
N GLY A 7 30.54 -0.65 -11.08
CA GLY A 7 30.10 -1.07 -12.42
C GLY A 7 29.71 -2.54 -12.50
N THR A 8 30.44 -3.43 -11.80
CA THR A 8 30.14 -4.88 -11.80
C THR A 8 28.95 -5.22 -10.92
N SER A 9 28.76 -4.60 -9.75
CA SER A 9 27.61 -4.88 -8.88
C SER A 9 26.29 -4.28 -9.39
N ALA A 10 26.34 -3.08 -9.99
CA ALA A 10 25.18 -2.49 -10.66
C ALA A 10 24.86 -3.23 -11.97
N ALA A 11 25.87 -3.64 -12.75
CA ALA A 11 25.64 -4.48 -13.93
C ALA A 11 25.15 -5.89 -13.56
N HIS A 12 25.57 -6.46 -12.42
CA HIS A 12 25.07 -7.76 -11.96
C HIS A 12 23.63 -7.64 -11.43
N GLY A 13 23.31 -6.62 -10.62
CA GLY A 13 21.93 -6.36 -10.20
C GLY A 13 20.98 -6.05 -11.37
N VAL A 14 21.43 -5.25 -12.34
CA VAL A 14 20.67 -4.97 -13.57
C VAL A 14 20.54 -6.21 -14.45
N ARG A 15 21.58 -7.05 -14.58
CA ARG A 15 21.53 -8.29 -15.38
C ARG A 15 20.75 -9.41 -14.69
N THR A 16 20.70 -9.47 -13.37
CA THR A 16 19.94 -10.47 -12.59
C THR A 16 18.47 -10.07 -12.43
N VAL A 17 18.14 -8.77 -12.35
CA VAL A 17 16.76 -8.28 -12.20
C VAL A 17 16.07 -8.04 -13.55
N LEU A 18 16.79 -7.50 -14.54
CA LEU A 18 16.21 -7.22 -15.86
C LEU A 18 16.36 -8.37 -16.86
N SER A 19 17.36 -9.25 -16.79
CA SER A 19 17.44 -10.34 -17.80
C SER A 19 16.28 -11.33 -17.71
N PRO A 20 15.84 -11.82 -16.53
CA PRO A 20 14.75 -12.79 -16.48
C PRO A 20 13.41 -12.14 -16.86
N THR A 21 13.18 -10.90 -16.41
CA THR A 21 11.91 -10.20 -16.61
C THR A 21 11.80 -9.59 -18.00
N ALA A 22 12.87 -8.98 -18.54
CA ALA A 22 12.90 -8.51 -19.92
C ALA A 22 12.96 -9.70 -20.89
N ALA A 23 13.71 -10.77 -20.60
CA ALA A 23 13.67 -11.96 -21.45
C ALA A 23 12.33 -12.68 -21.36
N ALA A 24 11.61 -12.67 -20.23
CA ALA A 24 10.25 -13.23 -20.15
C ALA A 24 9.25 -12.40 -20.96
N VAL A 25 9.35 -11.06 -20.94
CA VAL A 25 8.50 -10.16 -21.73
C VAL A 25 8.84 -10.26 -23.22
N THR A 26 10.12 -10.33 -23.59
CA THR A 26 10.57 -10.52 -24.97
C THR A 26 10.31 -11.95 -25.47
N ALA A 27 10.43 -12.99 -24.64
CA ALA A 27 10.08 -14.38 -24.96
C ALA A 27 8.57 -14.58 -25.11
N ALA A 28 7.76 -13.91 -24.29
CA ALA A 28 6.31 -13.87 -24.44
C ALA A 28 5.89 -13.12 -25.71
N ALA A 29 6.62 -12.06 -26.08
CA ALA A 29 6.42 -11.34 -27.34
C ALA A 29 6.93 -12.08 -28.58
N CYS A 30 7.92 -12.98 -28.44
CA CYS A 30 8.55 -13.72 -29.54
C CYS A 30 8.17 -15.21 -29.60
N GLY A 31 7.29 -15.70 -28.73
CA GLY A 31 6.74 -17.07 -28.79
C GLY A 31 7.73 -18.21 -28.52
N VAL A 32 8.86 -17.96 -27.85
CA VAL A 32 9.88 -18.98 -27.59
C VAL A 32 10.22 -19.03 -26.10
N LEU A 33 9.88 -20.13 -25.42
CA LEU A 33 10.33 -20.47 -24.06
C LEU A 33 11.22 -21.71 -24.13
N PRO A 34 12.33 -21.74 -23.38
CA PRO A 34 12.21 -22.22 -22.01
C PRO A 34 13.01 -21.37 -21.01
N ILE A 35 12.31 -20.68 -20.11
CA ILE A 35 12.91 -20.19 -18.87
C ILE A 35 12.81 -21.33 -17.86
N SER A 36 13.95 -21.90 -17.48
CA SER A 36 14.07 -22.81 -16.35
C SER A 36 13.91 -22.00 -15.06
N PHE A 37 12.69 -21.88 -14.54
CA PHE A 37 12.47 -21.37 -13.18
C PHE A 37 12.80 -22.46 -12.16
N ASP A 38 13.52 -22.10 -11.10
CA ASP A 38 13.57 -22.94 -9.91
C ASP A 38 12.12 -23.18 -9.45
N LYS A 39 11.73 -24.45 -9.35
CA LYS A 39 10.37 -24.86 -8.96
C LYS A 39 9.94 -24.23 -7.64
N GLN A 40 10.90 -23.92 -6.75
CA GLN A 40 10.63 -23.32 -5.45
C GLN A 40 10.29 -21.83 -5.57
N TYR A 41 11.05 -21.08 -6.38
CA TYR A 41 10.75 -19.68 -6.67
C TYR A 41 9.40 -19.53 -7.39
N LEU A 42 9.11 -20.45 -8.32
CA LEU A 42 7.80 -20.52 -8.98
C LEU A 42 6.68 -20.81 -7.97
N GLY A 43 6.91 -21.71 -7.02
CA GLY A 43 5.97 -21.99 -5.92
C GLY A 43 5.68 -20.75 -5.07
N ALA A 44 6.72 -20.04 -4.63
CA ALA A 44 6.58 -18.80 -3.85
C ALA A 44 5.83 -17.72 -4.65
N ALA A 45 6.18 -17.52 -5.93
CA ALA A 45 5.51 -16.57 -6.81
C ALA A 45 4.01 -16.88 -6.97
N LEU A 46 3.65 -18.16 -7.18
CA LEU A 46 2.25 -18.59 -7.23
C LEU A 46 1.54 -18.40 -5.89
N GLY A 47 2.21 -18.68 -4.78
CA GLY A 47 1.69 -18.44 -3.44
C GLY A 47 1.36 -16.97 -3.22
N HIS A 48 2.28 -16.06 -3.55
CA HIS A 48 2.05 -14.62 -3.49
C HIS A 48 0.90 -14.21 -4.40
N LEU A 49 0.83 -14.70 -5.65
CA LEU A 49 -0.25 -14.38 -6.57
C LEU A 49 -1.61 -14.74 -5.98
N VAL A 50 -1.76 -15.94 -5.44
CA VAL A 50 -3.02 -16.37 -4.80
C VAL A 50 -3.33 -15.48 -3.60
N HIS A 51 -2.37 -15.27 -2.71
CA HIS A 51 -2.57 -14.49 -1.50
C HIS A 51 -2.93 -13.03 -1.78
N GLN A 52 -2.28 -12.38 -2.75
CA GLN A 52 -2.58 -11.00 -3.13
C GLN A 52 -3.85 -10.91 -3.97
N THR A 53 -4.15 -11.87 -4.83
CA THR A 53 -5.45 -11.90 -5.53
C THR A 53 -6.60 -11.97 -4.52
N SER A 54 -6.48 -12.82 -3.50
CA SER A 54 -7.47 -12.94 -2.43
C SER A 54 -7.53 -11.71 -1.54
N SER A 55 -6.41 -11.23 -1.01
CA SER A 55 -6.42 -10.15 -0.01
C SER A 55 -6.47 -8.74 -0.60
N VAL A 56 -5.83 -8.50 -1.75
CA VAL A 56 -5.75 -7.21 -2.44
C VAL A 56 -6.75 -7.15 -3.60
N GLY A 57 -6.77 -8.15 -4.47
CA GLY A 57 -7.61 -8.14 -5.67
C GLY A 57 -9.09 -8.04 -5.33
N THR A 58 -9.59 -8.95 -4.50
CA THR A 58 -11.02 -8.95 -4.11
C THR A 58 -11.44 -7.69 -3.38
N THR A 59 -10.60 -7.20 -2.46
CA THR A 59 -10.89 -6.00 -1.66
C THR A 59 -10.77 -4.73 -2.49
N THR A 60 -9.87 -4.67 -3.48
CA THR A 60 -9.78 -3.58 -4.46
C THR A 60 -11.02 -3.54 -5.35
N PHE A 61 -11.45 -4.70 -5.85
CA PHE A 61 -12.67 -4.80 -6.65
C PHE A 61 -13.87 -4.27 -5.88
N ALA A 62 -14.05 -4.76 -4.64
CA ALA A 62 -15.13 -4.32 -3.76
C ALA A 62 -15.02 -2.81 -3.46
N ARG A 63 -13.83 -2.31 -3.13
CA ARG A 63 -13.58 -0.90 -2.85
C ARG A 63 -13.97 0.00 -4.02
N GLU A 64 -13.56 -0.33 -5.25
CA GLU A 64 -13.88 0.50 -6.41
C GLU A 64 -15.36 0.45 -6.75
N LEU A 65 -15.99 -0.72 -6.72
CA LEU A 65 -17.42 -0.85 -7.03
C LEU A 65 -18.31 -0.19 -5.95
N LEU A 66 -18.07 -0.52 -4.68
CA LEU A 66 -18.84 0.02 -3.55
C LEU A 66 -18.52 1.50 -3.32
N GLY A 67 -17.32 1.95 -3.64
CA GLY A 67 -16.93 3.36 -3.57
C GLY A 67 -17.81 4.23 -4.46
N GLU A 68 -18.09 3.83 -5.70
CA GLU A 68 -18.98 4.59 -6.58
C GLU A 68 -20.42 4.62 -6.05
N ALA A 69 -20.90 3.51 -5.46
CA ALA A 69 -22.21 3.46 -4.81
C ALA A 69 -22.28 4.36 -3.57
N LEU A 70 -21.22 4.36 -2.75
CA LEU A 70 -21.09 5.21 -1.57
C LEU A 70 -21.08 6.69 -1.98
N PHE A 71 -20.33 7.07 -3.01
CA PHE A 71 -20.37 8.44 -3.55
C PHE A 71 -21.77 8.82 -4.02
N ALA A 72 -22.43 7.94 -4.78
CA ALA A 72 -23.78 8.19 -5.28
C ALA A 72 -24.82 8.34 -4.16
N ALA A 73 -24.61 7.71 -3.01
CA ALA A 73 -25.45 7.88 -1.82
C ALA A 73 -25.10 9.18 -1.07
N LEU A 74 -23.81 9.44 -0.81
CA LEU A 74 -23.35 10.60 -0.05
C LEU A 74 -23.70 11.94 -0.73
N ARG A 75 -23.68 12.00 -2.07
CA ARG A 75 -24.06 13.22 -2.80
C ARG A 75 -25.53 13.62 -2.61
N GLN A 76 -26.39 12.69 -2.18
CA GLN A 76 -27.82 12.95 -1.97
C GLN A 76 -28.08 13.59 -0.62
N LEU A 77 -27.09 13.61 0.25
CA LEU A 77 -27.16 14.25 1.56
C LEU A 77 -26.90 15.76 1.43
N PRO A 78 -27.43 16.57 2.37
CA PRO A 78 -27.04 17.96 2.47
C PRO A 78 -25.51 18.11 2.57
N PRO A 79 -24.88 19.05 1.84
CA PRO A 79 -23.42 19.20 1.87
C PRO A 79 -22.86 19.47 3.27
N GLU A 80 -23.62 20.14 4.13
CA GLU A 80 -23.33 20.33 5.56
C GLU A 80 -23.15 18.99 6.29
N ALA A 81 -24.05 18.04 6.05
CA ALA A 81 -24.01 16.72 6.67
C ALA A 81 -22.79 15.93 6.18
N VAL A 82 -22.44 16.03 4.89
CA VAL A 82 -21.26 15.36 4.32
C VAL A 82 -19.97 15.92 4.91
N VAL A 83 -19.85 17.26 5.04
CA VAL A 83 -18.69 17.89 5.69
C VAL A 83 -18.60 17.50 7.16
N ALA A 84 -19.73 17.44 7.88
CA ALA A 84 -19.75 16.98 9.27
C ALA A 84 -19.30 15.51 9.39
N MET A 85 -19.77 14.63 8.51
CA MET A 85 -19.32 13.23 8.47
C MET A 85 -17.83 13.11 8.13
N GLN A 86 -17.30 13.97 7.26
CA GLN A 86 -15.88 14.05 6.96
C GLN A 86 -15.07 14.45 8.20
N ALA A 87 -15.55 15.42 8.98
CA ALA A 87 -14.91 15.80 10.24
C ALA A 87 -14.93 14.64 11.25
N VAL A 88 -16.06 13.97 11.44
CA VAL A 88 -16.19 12.81 12.34
C VAL A 88 -15.28 11.66 11.92
N SER A 89 -15.28 11.30 10.63
CA SER A 89 -14.40 10.27 10.06
C SER A 89 -12.93 10.62 10.28
N GLY A 90 -12.56 11.88 10.04
CA GLY A 90 -11.21 12.39 10.27
C GLY A 90 -10.79 12.29 11.75
N THR A 91 -11.65 12.72 12.67
CA THR A 91 -11.38 12.60 14.12
C THR A 91 -11.22 11.15 14.55
N LEU A 92 -12.05 10.23 14.05
CA LEU A 92 -11.94 8.81 14.34
C LEU A 92 -10.61 8.24 13.82
N GLN A 93 -10.20 8.60 12.60
CA GLN A 93 -8.91 8.19 12.05
C GLN A 93 -7.74 8.70 12.90
N LEU A 94 -7.78 9.95 13.35
CA LEU A 94 -6.75 10.49 14.27
C LEU A 94 -6.71 9.72 15.60
N ALA A 95 -7.87 9.40 16.17
CA ALA A 95 -7.94 8.58 17.38
C ALA A 95 -7.35 7.17 17.16
N LEU A 96 -7.60 6.57 16.00
CA LEU A 96 -7.00 5.30 15.59
C LEU A 96 -5.47 5.41 15.48
N HIS A 97 -4.93 6.50 14.92
CA HIS A 97 -3.48 6.73 14.90
C HIS A 97 -2.86 6.83 16.30
N THR A 98 -3.57 7.44 17.26
CA THR A 98 -3.16 7.45 18.67
C THR A 98 -3.17 6.05 19.26
N LEU A 99 -4.23 5.26 19.01
CA LEU A 99 -4.32 3.88 19.48
C LEU A 99 -3.19 3.01 18.91
N ARG A 100 -2.90 3.14 17.61
CA ARG A 100 -1.77 2.48 16.94
C ARG A 100 -0.45 2.81 17.63
N LYS A 101 -0.17 4.11 17.84
CA LYS A 101 1.06 4.56 18.51
C LYS A 101 1.18 3.99 19.93
N ASN A 102 0.10 4.08 20.72
CA ASN A 102 0.08 3.52 22.08
C ASN A 102 0.33 2.01 22.10
N ARG A 103 -0.17 1.28 21.09
CA ARG A 103 0.04 -0.17 20.97
C ARG A 103 1.51 -0.50 20.66
N GLU A 104 2.17 0.29 19.83
CA GLU A 104 3.60 0.18 19.51
C GLU A 104 4.48 0.52 20.72
N ASP A 105 4.12 1.56 21.49
CA ASP A 105 4.85 2.03 22.68
C ASP A 105 4.79 1.06 23.87
N ARG A 106 3.99 -0.02 23.82
CA ARG A 106 3.92 -1.05 24.87
C ARG A 106 5.25 -1.77 25.08
N ASN A 107 6.06 -1.89 24.02
CA ASN A 107 7.37 -2.51 24.08
C ASN A 107 8.36 -1.80 23.13
N PRO A 108 8.98 -0.69 23.57
CA PRO A 108 9.86 0.13 22.74
C PRO A 108 11.10 -0.63 22.22
N ASP A 109 11.61 -1.60 22.98
CA ASP A 109 12.77 -2.40 22.56
C ASP A 109 12.36 -3.39 21.45
N ALA A 110 11.21 -4.06 21.58
CA ALA A 110 10.69 -4.92 20.51
C ALA A 110 10.36 -4.11 19.25
N ALA A 111 9.77 -2.93 19.40
CA ALA A 111 9.48 -2.02 18.29
C ALA A 111 10.76 -1.63 17.54
N ALA A 112 11.79 -1.16 18.25
CA ALA A 112 13.07 -0.80 17.66
C ALA A 112 13.76 -2.01 17.02
N ARG A 113 13.75 -3.17 17.69
CA ARG A 113 14.33 -4.40 17.16
C ARG A 113 13.67 -4.83 15.85
N GLY A 114 12.34 -4.85 15.79
CA GLY A 114 11.58 -5.16 14.57
C GLY A 114 11.81 -4.14 13.45
N PHE A 115 11.80 -2.85 13.77
CA PHE A 115 12.07 -1.76 12.82
C PHE A 115 13.43 -1.93 12.13
N HIS A 116 14.46 -2.30 12.89
CA HIS A 116 15.83 -2.46 12.41
C HIS A 116 16.15 -3.87 11.90
N ASN A 117 15.21 -4.80 11.96
CA ASN A 117 15.36 -6.22 11.60
C ASN A 117 16.47 -6.95 12.39
N LEU A 118 16.51 -6.73 13.71
CA LEU A 118 17.54 -7.30 14.58
C LEU A 118 17.00 -8.54 15.34
N SER A 119 17.86 -9.53 15.55
CA SER A 119 17.58 -10.61 16.51
C SER A 119 17.72 -10.08 17.95
N LEU A 120 17.22 -10.84 18.94
CA LEU A 120 17.41 -10.47 20.35
C LEU A 120 18.90 -10.42 20.72
N GLU A 121 19.67 -11.40 20.27
CA GLU A 121 21.13 -11.46 20.47
C GLU A 121 21.84 -10.25 19.86
N GLN A 122 21.45 -9.84 18.65
CA GLN A 122 21.99 -8.66 18.00
C GLN A 122 21.62 -7.37 18.73
N TRP A 123 20.44 -7.31 19.35
CA TRP A 123 20.01 -6.17 20.14
C TRP A 123 20.78 -6.06 21.47
N ASP A 124 20.94 -7.19 22.16
CA ASP A 124 21.64 -7.25 23.45
C ASP A 124 23.15 -7.02 23.33
N ALA A 125 23.72 -7.27 22.14
CA ALA A 125 25.11 -6.95 21.83
C ALA A 125 25.37 -5.45 21.61
N LEU A 126 24.33 -4.63 21.43
CA LEU A 126 24.47 -3.18 21.27
C LEU A 126 24.74 -2.50 22.61
N SER A 127 25.49 -1.41 22.58
CA SER A 127 25.60 -0.50 23.72
C SER A 127 24.26 0.18 24.02
N VAL A 128 24.10 0.66 25.25
CA VAL A 128 22.90 1.40 25.68
C VAL A 128 22.63 2.62 24.80
N ASP A 129 23.69 3.31 24.35
CA ASP A 129 23.58 4.47 23.46
C ASP A 129 23.10 4.08 22.06
N GLU A 130 23.57 2.96 21.51
CA GLU A 130 23.11 2.44 20.22
C GLU A 130 21.65 1.98 20.28
N GLN A 131 21.25 1.28 21.34
CA GLN A 131 19.85 0.90 21.56
C GLN A 131 18.95 2.15 21.67
N ARG A 132 19.41 3.19 22.39
CA ARG A 132 18.70 4.46 22.51
C ARG A 132 18.57 5.17 21.16
N ALA A 133 19.63 5.24 20.38
CA ALA A 133 19.60 5.85 19.05
C ALA A 133 18.63 5.13 18.12
N LYS A 134 18.59 3.79 18.16
CA LYS A 134 17.66 2.97 17.36
C LYS A 134 16.20 3.17 17.74
N LYS A 135 15.90 3.30 19.05
CA LYS A 135 14.56 3.66 19.54
C LYS A 135 14.12 5.04 19.05
N ILE A 136 15.02 6.03 19.11
CA ILE A 136 14.73 7.38 18.62
C ILE A 136 14.44 7.36 17.12
N GLU A 137 15.22 6.62 16.32
CA GLU A 137 14.94 6.48 14.89
C GLU A 137 13.58 5.82 14.64
N GLN A 138 13.29 4.68 15.29
CA GLN A 138 12.00 4.01 15.13
C GLN A 138 10.83 4.93 15.49
N GLN A 139 10.90 5.64 16.63
CA GLN A 139 9.87 6.60 17.04
C GLN A 139 9.70 7.74 16.03
N HIS A 140 10.79 8.24 15.45
CA HIS A 140 10.72 9.26 14.39
C HIS A 140 9.89 8.78 13.20
N TYR A 141 10.09 7.55 12.73
CA TYR A 141 9.31 6.99 11.62
C TYR A 141 7.85 6.68 12.01
N SER A 142 7.60 6.20 13.22
CA SER A 142 6.25 6.04 13.75
C SER A 142 5.48 7.38 13.82
N ASP A 143 6.16 8.46 14.19
CA ASP A 143 5.62 9.81 14.16
C ASP A 143 5.35 10.30 12.73
N LEU A 144 6.20 9.95 11.76
CA LEU A 144 5.96 10.27 10.35
C LEU A 144 4.65 9.65 9.84
N VAL A 145 4.31 8.42 10.24
CA VAL A 145 3.01 7.79 9.90
C VAL A 145 1.85 8.66 10.40
N THR A 146 1.91 9.09 11.67
CA THR A 146 0.88 9.96 12.25
C THR A 146 0.83 11.32 11.56
N ARG A 147 1.99 11.88 11.18
CA ARG A 147 2.05 13.16 10.44
C ARG A 147 1.43 13.05 9.05
N LEU A 148 1.60 11.93 8.34
CA LEU A 148 0.94 11.71 7.04
C LEU A 148 -0.59 11.82 7.18
N ALA A 149 -1.16 11.24 8.24
CA ALA A 149 -2.59 11.37 8.53
C ALA A 149 -2.99 12.78 8.96
N LEU A 150 -2.21 13.42 9.83
CA LEU A 150 -2.44 14.78 10.31
C LEU A 150 -2.37 15.83 9.20
N CYS A 151 -1.60 15.60 8.14
CA CYS A 151 -1.61 16.48 6.97
C CYS A 151 -2.82 16.18 6.07
N GLY A 152 -3.11 14.90 5.78
CA GLY A 152 -4.18 14.53 4.86
C GLY A 152 -5.59 14.88 5.34
N ILE A 153 -5.90 14.56 6.61
CA ILE A 153 -7.27 14.66 7.14
C ILE A 153 -7.77 16.12 7.20
N PRO A 154 -7.06 17.08 7.82
CA PRO A 154 -7.49 18.47 7.84
C PRO A 154 -7.52 19.10 6.45
N SER A 155 -6.57 18.75 5.57
CA SER A 155 -6.58 19.22 4.18
C SER A 155 -7.84 18.77 3.44
N ASN A 156 -8.25 17.50 3.59
CA ASN A 156 -9.49 17.00 2.97
C ASN A 156 -10.74 17.72 3.54
N ILE A 157 -10.78 17.97 4.85
CA ILE A 157 -11.89 18.72 5.48
C ILE A 157 -11.94 20.15 4.93
N ALA A 158 -10.79 20.85 4.89
CA ALA A 158 -10.69 22.22 4.42
C ALA A 158 -11.06 22.35 2.94
N VAL A 159 -10.57 21.43 2.09
CA VAL A 159 -10.93 21.39 0.66
C VAL A 159 -12.43 21.12 0.50
N GLY A 160 -12.99 20.15 1.23
CA GLY A 160 -14.42 19.87 1.19
C GLY A 160 -15.28 21.08 1.56
N ALA A 161 -14.91 21.81 2.62
CA ALA A 161 -15.60 23.02 3.05
C ALA A 161 -15.45 24.19 2.06
N ALA A 162 -14.24 24.42 1.55
CA ALA A 162 -13.95 25.49 0.60
C ALA A 162 -14.65 25.25 -0.75
N CYS A 163 -14.59 24.04 -1.29
CA CYS A 163 -15.25 23.70 -2.55
C CYS A 163 -16.77 23.82 -2.45
N LYS A 164 -17.37 23.47 -1.30
CA LYS A 164 -18.78 23.75 -1.04
C LYS A 164 -19.07 25.26 -1.14
N ALA A 165 -18.27 26.11 -0.49
CA ALA A 165 -18.43 27.56 -0.54
C ALA A 165 -18.27 28.13 -1.97
N SER A 166 -17.47 27.46 -2.82
CA SER A 166 -17.28 27.80 -4.23
C SER A 166 -18.26 27.11 -5.20
N GLY A 167 -19.34 26.50 -4.71
CA GLY A 167 -20.39 25.91 -5.54
C GLY A 167 -20.10 24.51 -6.09
N GLN A 168 -19.15 23.78 -5.51
CA GLN A 168 -18.78 22.39 -5.87
C GLN A 168 -18.96 21.43 -4.68
N PRO A 169 -20.21 21.24 -4.19
CA PRO A 169 -20.47 20.42 -3.01
C PRO A 169 -20.15 18.94 -3.20
N GLU A 170 -20.10 18.41 -4.44
CA GLU A 170 -19.81 17.00 -4.68
C GLU A 170 -18.37 16.61 -4.30
N ILE A 171 -17.45 17.58 -4.22
CA ILE A 171 -16.06 17.32 -3.83
C ILE A 171 -16.00 16.79 -2.39
N ALA A 172 -16.79 17.35 -1.47
CA ALA A 172 -16.85 16.84 -0.10
C ALA A 172 -17.31 15.37 -0.05
N ALA A 173 -18.31 15.01 -0.87
CA ALA A 173 -18.79 13.63 -0.98
C ALA A 173 -17.72 12.69 -1.56
N ARG A 174 -16.93 13.15 -2.54
CA ARG A 174 -15.82 12.38 -3.11
C ARG A 174 -14.70 12.14 -2.10
N LEU A 175 -14.34 13.17 -1.32
CA LEU A 175 -13.30 13.06 -0.29
C LEU A 175 -13.73 12.07 0.81
N LEU A 176 -14.95 12.21 1.34
CA LEU A 176 -15.50 11.27 2.32
C LEU A 176 -15.61 9.84 1.79
N THR A 177 -16.06 9.68 0.56
CA THR A 177 -16.09 8.36 -0.09
C THR A 177 -14.69 7.75 -0.14
N THR A 178 -13.68 8.55 -0.50
CA THR A 178 -12.30 8.10 -0.62
C THR A 178 -11.78 7.61 0.73
N ASP A 179 -11.96 8.40 1.78
CA ASP A 179 -11.49 8.03 3.12
C ASP A 179 -12.16 6.75 3.63
N LEU A 180 -13.48 6.66 3.50
CA LEU A 180 -14.24 5.48 3.94
C LEU A 180 -13.90 4.22 3.14
N LYS A 181 -13.79 4.33 1.81
CA LYS A 181 -13.48 3.17 0.96
C LYS A 181 -12.04 2.67 1.22
N ILE A 182 -11.09 3.57 1.48
CA ILE A 182 -9.70 3.20 1.80
C ILE A 182 -9.63 2.55 3.18
N ALA A 183 -10.29 3.09 4.19
CA ALA A 183 -10.34 2.49 5.52
C ALA A 183 -10.96 1.08 5.47
N GLY A 184 -12.10 0.92 4.79
CA GLY A 184 -12.75 -0.39 4.61
C GLY A 184 -11.88 -1.39 3.84
N TYR A 185 -11.20 -0.93 2.78
CA TYR A 185 -10.24 -1.74 2.04
C TYR A 185 -9.07 -2.19 2.90
N ALA A 186 -8.45 -1.28 3.65
CA ALA A 186 -7.31 -1.61 4.50
C ALA A 186 -7.70 -2.65 5.56
N ALA A 187 -8.81 -2.41 6.27
CA ALA A 187 -9.32 -3.36 7.26
C ALA A 187 -9.63 -4.73 6.64
N ALA A 188 -10.33 -4.79 5.51
CA ALA A 188 -10.66 -6.04 4.84
C ALA A 188 -9.41 -6.79 4.35
N ARG A 189 -8.47 -6.07 3.71
CA ARG A 189 -7.21 -6.64 3.23
C ARG A 189 -6.42 -7.23 4.38
N ASP A 190 -6.17 -6.45 5.43
CA ASP A 190 -5.34 -6.87 6.54
C ASP A 190 -6.04 -7.97 7.38
N THR A 191 -7.38 -8.02 7.40
CA THR A 191 -8.14 -9.16 7.96
C THR A 191 -7.90 -10.45 7.17
N ILE A 192 -7.93 -10.40 5.84
CA ILE A 192 -7.66 -11.59 5.01
C ILE A 192 -6.19 -12.03 5.20
N GLN A 193 -5.25 -11.08 5.19
CA GLN A 193 -3.83 -11.37 5.41
C GLN A 193 -3.53 -11.87 6.84
N ALA A 194 -4.36 -11.53 7.82
CA ALA A 194 -4.32 -12.10 9.16
C ALA A 194 -4.87 -13.54 9.23
N THR A 195 -5.66 -13.96 8.24
CA THR A 195 -6.39 -15.24 8.29
C THR A 195 -5.56 -16.40 7.76
N PHE A 196 -4.78 -16.19 6.70
CA PHE A 196 -3.95 -17.25 6.11
C PHE A 196 -2.67 -16.69 5.48
N ARG A 197 -1.71 -17.58 5.25
CA ARG A 197 -0.54 -17.33 4.40
C ARG A 197 -0.50 -18.35 3.26
N MET A 198 0.19 -18.00 2.19
CA MET A 198 0.49 -18.90 1.07
C MET A 198 1.99 -19.12 0.87
N VAL A 199 2.82 -18.31 1.53
CA VAL A 199 4.28 -18.35 1.39
C VAL A 199 4.88 -18.35 2.79
N GLY A 200 5.84 -19.23 2.99
CA GLY A 200 6.62 -19.34 4.22
C GLY A 200 8.12 -19.26 3.93
N MET A 201 8.92 -19.24 5.00
CA MET A 201 10.39 -19.28 4.95
C MET A 201 10.87 -20.63 5.47
N ARG A 202 11.85 -21.25 4.79
CA ARG A 202 12.37 -22.58 5.19
C ARG A 202 13.16 -22.57 6.50
N GLY A 203 13.72 -21.42 6.82
CA GLY A 203 14.57 -21.21 7.99
C GLY A 203 14.07 -20.02 8.79
N PRO A 204 14.60 -19.81 10.00
CA PRO A 204 14.23 -18.68 10.83
C PRO A 204 14.59 -17.37 10.14
N THR A 205 13.71 -16.38 10.29
CA THR A 205 13.97 -14.99 9.91
C THR A 205 13.63 -14.08 11.09
N ASN A 206 14.08 -12.84 11.04
CA ASN A 206 13.68 -11.80 11.99
C ASN A 206 12.30 -11.19 11.65
N GLY A 207 11.60 -11.72 10.64
CA GLY A 207 10.28 -11.25 10.23
C GLY A 207 10.28 -9.95 9.42
N GLY A 208 11.36 -9.65 8.70
CA GLY A 208 11.50 -8.40 7.97
C GLY A 208 12.84 -8.18 7.27
N ILE A 209 13.07 -6.94 6.85
CA ILE A 209 14.27 -6.49 6.15
C ILE A 209 14.93 -5.29 6.84
N SER A 210 16.25 -5.12 6.66
CA SER A 210 17.01 -4.00 7.23
C SER A 210 17.11 -2.78 6.30
N GLY A 211 17.62 -1.65 6.81
CA GLY A 211 17.63 -0.33 6.14
C GLY A 211 18.06 -0.30 4.65
N PRO A 212 19.20 -0.87 4.25
CA PRO A 212 19.60 -0.90 2.84
C PRO A 212 18.61 -1.65 1.93
N HIS A 213 18.01 -2.72 2.46
CA HIS A 213 17.02 -3.51 1.74
C HIS A 213 15.69 -2.78 1.65
N PHE A 214 15.30 -2.01 2.67
CA PHE A 214 14.16 -1.09 2.59
C PHE A 214 14.32 -0.04 1.48
N THR A 215 15.54 0.45 1.28
CA THR A 215 15.83 1.40 0.20
C THR A 215 15.68 0.74 -1.17
N SER A 216 16.17 -0.50 -1.32
CA SER A 216 16.01 -1.29 -2.54
C SER A 216 14.54 -1.61 -2.83
N ALA A 217 13.83 -2.18 -1.86
CA ALA A 217 12.42 -2.52 -1.95
C ALA A 217 11.57 -1.27 -2.22
N GLY A 218 11.86 -0.14 -1.57
CA GLY A 218 11.16 1.12 -1.82
C GLY A 218 11.34 1.64 -3.25
N ARG A 219 12.53 1.50 -3.86
CA ARG A 219 12.74 1.85 -5.28
C ARG A 219 11.92 0.94 -6.19
N PHE A 220 11.92 -0.36 -5.93
CA PHE A 220 11.13 -1.32 -6.67
C PHE A 220 9.63 -1.00 -6.56
N TYR A 221 9.13 -0.83 -5.35
CA TYR A 221 7.73 -0.51 -5.08
C TYR A 221 7.30 0.79 -5.72
N GLY A 222 8.14 1.83 -5.68
CA GLY A 222 7.86 3.11 -6.34
C GLY A 222 7.73 2.98 -7.85
N MET A 223 8.66 2.25 -8.49
CA MET A 223 8.61 1.96 -9.92
C MET A 223 7.37 1.11 -10.28
N ALA A 224 7.08 0.07 -9.50
CA ALA A 224 5.91 -0.79 -9.71
C ALA A 224 4.60 0.01 -9.61
N ASN A 225 4.49 0.90 -8.62
CA ASN A 225 3.34 1.81 -8.50
C ASN A 225 3.24 2.78 -9.68
N THR A 226 4.34 3.41 -10.10
CA THR A 226 4.33 4.28 -11.28
C THR A 226 3.85 3.53 -12.51
N LEU A 227 4.42 2.36 -12.82
CA LEU A 227 4.02 1.56 -13.98
C LEU A 227 2.55 1.13 -13.90
N THR A 228 2.10 0.71 -12.72
CA THR A 228 0.71 0.30 -12.49
C THR A 228 -0.26 1.46 -12.69
N ASN A 229 0.07 2.65 -12.18
CA ASN A 229 -0.76 3.85 -12.36
C ASN A 229 -0.82 4.29 -13.82
N LEU A 230 0.29 4.18 -14.56
CA LEU A 230 0.32 4.50 -16.00
C LEU A 230 -0.47 3.47 -16.80
N ALA A 231 -0.27 2.18 -16.54
CA ALA A 231 -1.05 1.12 -17.16
C ALA A 231 -2.54 1.32 -16.92
N ALA A 232 -2.94 1.66 -15.70
CA ALA A 232 -4.33 1.94 -15.34
C ALA A 232 -4.97 3.06 -16.19
N ASN A 233 -4.21 4.07 -16.61
CA ASN A 233 -4.72 5.11 -17.52
C ASN A 233 -4.95 4.56 -18.93
N GLU A 234 -4.00 3.77 -19.45
CA GLU A 234 -4.07 3.21 -20.80
C GLU A 234 -5.20 2.20 -20.95
N VAL A 235 -5.48 1.41 -19.90
CA VAL A 235 -6.56 0.42 -19.91
C VAL A 235 -7.87 0.97 -19.33
N ALA A 236 -7.93 2.24 -18.93
CA ALA A 236 -9.14 2.86 -18.44
C ALA A 236 -10.21 2.89 -19.53
N SER A 237 -11.44 2.53 -19.16
CA SER A 237 -12.55 2.61 -20.10
C SER A 237 -12.79 4.09 -20.50
N PRO A 238 -12.90 4.41 -21.81
CA PRO A 238 -13.28 5.76 -22.24
C PRO A 238 -14.68 6.15 -21.74
N ASP A 239 -15.52 5.14 -21.49
CA ASP A 239 -16.89 5.26 -21.01
C ASP A 239 -16.98 5.48 -19.49
N LEU A 240 -15.87 5.40 -18.77
CA LEU A 240 -15.87 5.40 -17.30
C LEU A 240 -16.50 6.67 -16.71
N ALA A 241 -16.20 7.84 -17.28
CA ALA A 241 -16.75 9.10 -16.81
C ALA A 241 -18.28 9.16 -16.96
N ALA A 242 -18.80 8.75 -18.12
CA ALA A 242 -20.24 8.69 -18.38
C ALA A 242 -20.94 7.63 -17.51
N ALA A 243 -20.29 6.49 -17.25
CA ALA A 243 -20.80 5.47 -16.35
C ALA A 243 -20.91 5.98 -14.91
N ARG A 244 -19.88 6.67 -14.41
CA ARG A 244 -19.88 7.31 -13.09
C ARG A 244 -20.97 8.37 -12.96
N GLN A 245 -21.16 9.20 -13.98
CA GLN A 245 -22.26 10.18 -13.99
C GLN A 245 -23.61 9.48 -13.86
N ARG A 246 -23.86 8.42 -14.63
CA ARG A 246 -25.12 7.67 -14.53
C ARG A 246 -25.32 7.05 -13.16
N TRP A 247 -24.26 6.48 -12.60
CA TRP A 247 -24.28 5.84 -11.29
C TRP A 247 -24.53 6.84 -10.17
N GLY A 248 -23.86 7.99 -10.26
CA GLY A 248 -24.14 9.20 -9.50
C GLY A 248 -25.44 9.89 -9.91
N GLY A 249 -26.41 9.20 -10.53
CA GLY A 249 -27.75 9.69 -10.91
C GLY A 249 -27.80 11.03 -11.64
N LEU A 250 -26.71 11.41 -12.31
CA LEU A 250 -26.64 12.54 -13.21
C LEU A 250 -27.07 12.12 -14.62
N ASN A 251 -27.31 13.10 -15.47
CA ASN A 251 -27.56 12.87 -16.89
C ASN A 251 -26.34 12.20 -17.53
N SER A 252 -26.60 11.11 -18.25
CA SER A 252 -25.59 10.30 -18.91
C SER A 252 -26.22 9.56 -20.08
N PRO A 253 -25.47 9.31 -21.17
CA PRO A 253 -25.95 8.50 -22.30
C PRO A 253 -26.22 7.03 -21.93
N PHE A 254 -25.80 6.57 -20.75
CA PHE A 254 -26.00 5.19 -20.32
C PHE A 254 -27.26 4.97 -19.49
N ASN A 255 -27.86 3.79 -19.64
CA ASN A 255 -28.78 3.25 -18.65
C ASN A 255 -28.00 2.64 -17.45
N LYS A 256 -28.71 2.32 -16.36
CA LYS A 256 -28.08 1.81 -15.13
C LYS A 256 -27.31 0.50 -15.36
N GLY A 257 -27.81 -0.39 -16.22
CA GLY A 257 -27.15 -1.66 -16.54
C GLY A 257 -25.87 -1.49 -17.36
N GLN A 258 -25.87 -0.58 -18.34
CA GLN A 258 -24.68 -0.21 -19.10
C GLN A 258 -23.60 0.39 -18.19
N ALA A 259 -23.98 1.34 -17.34
CA ALA A 259 -23.07 1.94 -16.36
C ALA A 259 -22.49 0.88 -15.41
N LEU A 260 -23.32 -0.03 -14.89
CA LEU A 260 -22.85 -1.13 -14.03
C LEU A 260 -21.82 -2.01 -14.72
N ARG A 261 -22.04 -2.39 -15.99
CA ARG A 261 -21.06 -3.21 -16.74
C ARG A 261 -19.71 -2.51 -16.90
N VAL A 262 -19.72 -1.23 -17.24
CA VAL A 262 -18.49 -0.42 -17.33
C VAL A 262 -17.80 -0.37 -15.97
N MET A 263 -18.56 -0.12 -14.89
CA MET A 263 -17.99 -0.07 -13.55
C MET A 263 -17.39 -1.38 -13.10
N VAL A 264 -18.11 -2.50 -13.27
CA VAL A 264 -17.60 -3.85 -12.93
C VAL A 264 -16.33 -4.16 -13.70
N ARG A 265 -16.30 -3.87 -15.01
CA ARG A 265 -15.10 -4.09 -15.84
C ARG A 265 -13.93 -3.24 -15.34
N GLN A 266 -14.15 -1.95 -15.08
CA GLN A 266 -13.10 -1.07 -14.58
C GLN A 266 -12.60 -1.51 -13.20
N SER A 267 -13.50 -1.88 -12.28
CA SER A 267 -13.12 -2.39 -10.95
C SER A 267 -12.31 -3.68 -11.05
N ALA A 268 -12.65 -4.57 -11.99
CA ALA A 268 -11.88 -5.79 -12.25
C ALA A 268 -10.47 -5.50 -12.78
N VAL A 269 -10.35 -4.52 -13.68
CA VAL A 269 -9.05 -4.07 -14.19
C VAL A 269 -8.19 -3.48 -13.07
N SER A 270 -8.76 -2.57 -12.26
CA SER A 270 -8.06 -2.00 -11.11
C SER A 270 -7.64 -3.07 -10.10
N ALA A 271 -8.50 -4.06 -9.84
CA ALA A 271 -8.19 -5.18 -8.96
C ALA A 271 -7.06 -6.06 -9.50
N ALA A 272 -7.06 -6.38 -10.78
CA ALA A 272 -6.02 -7.18 -11.41
C ALA A 272 -4.66 -6.47 -11.39
N LEU A 273 -4.64 -5.18 -11.75
CA LEU A 273 -3.42 -4.36 -11.71
C LEU A 273 -2.86 -4.25 -10.29
N ASN A 274 -3.71 -4.00 -9.30
CA ASN A 274 -3.28 -3.87 -7.91
C ASN A 274 -2.77 -5.22 -7.35
N ALA A 275 -3.47 -6.32 -7.65
CA ALA A 275 -3.03 -7.67 -7.24
C ALA A 275 -1.69 -8.05 -7.88
N ALA A 276 -1.46 -7.72 -9.16
CA ALA A 276 -0.20 -7.99 -9.84
C ALA A 276 0.95 -7.17 -9.24
N MET A 277 0.73 -5.87 -9.01
CA MET A 277 1.71 -4.99 -8.38
C MET A 277 2.10 -5.48 -6.98
N GLU A 278 1.12 -5.81 -6.15
CA GLU A 278 1.34 -6.30 -4.79
C GLU A 278 1.96 -7.70 -4.79
N THR A 279 1.68 -8.54 -5.79
CA THR A 279 2.36 -9.84 -5.95
C THR A 279 3.85 -9.62 -6.19
N ALA A 280 4.19 -8.69 -7.08
CA ALA A 280 5.57 -8.36 -7.40
C ALA A 280 6.30 -7.74 -6.21
N ASP A 281 5.65 -6.81 -5.49
CA ASP A 281 6.20 -6.19 -4.28
C ASP A 281 6.46 -7.22 -3.19
N TRP A 282 5.45 -8.04 -2.86
CA TRP A 282 5.61 -9.04 -1.82
C TRP A 282 6.67 -10.06 -2.17
N LEU A 283 6.72 -10.54 -3.42
CA LEU A 283 7.78 -11.44 -3.88
C LEU A 283 9.17 -10.79 -3.76
N ASN A 284 9.29 -9.48 -4.02
CA ASN A 284 10.55 -8.74 -3.89
C ASN A 284 10.98 -8.58 -2.43
N VAL A 285 10.08 -8.12 -1.55
CA VAL A 285 10.42 -7.84 -0.15
C VAL A 285 10.74 -9.11 0.63
N THR A 286 10.00 -10.21 0.41
CA THR A 286 10.27 -11.50 1.03
C THR A 286 11.50 -12.18 0.44
N GLN A 287 11.84 -11.92 -0.83
CA GLN A 287 13.13 -12.35 -1.38
C GLN A 287 14.29 -11.65 -0.65
N HIS A 288 14.18 -10.35 -0.40
CA HIS A 288 15.19 -9.63 0.38
C HIS A 288 15.30 -10.18 1.82
N GLU A 289 14.19 -10.47 2.48
CA GLU A 289 14.18 -11.11 3.80
C GLU A 289 14.87 -12.48 3.75
N ALA A 290 14.52 -13.32 2.78
CA ALA A 290 15.10 -14.65 2.61
C ALA A 290 16.62 -14.59 2.40
N GLU A 291 17.09 -13.68 1.54
CA GLU A 291 18.52 -13.44 1.29
C GLU A 291 19.26 -12.99 2.53
N GLN A 292 18.68 -12.06 3.31
CA GLN A 292 19.30 -11.58 4.54
C GLN A 292 19.43 -12.67 5.61
N ALA A 293 18.44 -13.55 5.69
CA ALA A 293 18.44 -14.67 6.63
C ALA A 293 19.16 -15.92 6.11
N GLY A 294 19.71 -15.90 4.89
CA GLY A 294 20.36 -17.07 4.28
C GLY A 294 19.39 -18.24 4.05
N THR A 295 18.12 -17.93 3.81
CA THR A 295 17.04 -18.90 3.65
C THR A 295 16.33 -18.72 2.30
N GLN A 296 15.23 -19.44 2.10
CA GLN A 296 14.43 -19.41 0.88
C GLN A 296 12.95 -19.41 1.21
N GLN A 297 12.22 -18.61 0.43
CA GLN A 297 10.76 -18.62 0.42
C GLN A 297 10.23 -19.82 -0.37
N PHE A 298 9.10 -20.38 0.08
CA PHE A 298 8.47 -21.53 -0.56
C PHE A 298 6.94 -21.47 -0.43
N LEU A 299 6.25 -22.22 -1.29
CA LEU A 299 4.79 -22.36 -1.23
C LEU A 299 4.40 -23.10 0.06
N ASP A 300 3.68 -22.41 0.93
CA ASP A 300 3.26 -22.93 2.24
C ASP A 300 1.87 -22.39 2.62
N PRO A 301 0.80 -23.00 2.10
CA PRO A 301 -0.57 -22.62 2.45
C PRO A 301 -0.89 -23.03 3.89
N ALA A 302 -1.17 -22.06 4.75
CA ALA A 302 -1.53 -22.30 6.15
C ALA A 302 -2.53 -21.27 6.68
N TRP A 303 -3.46 -21.72 7.52
CA TRP A 303 -4.30 -20.83 8.32
C TRP A 303 -3.50 -20.27 9.50
N LYS A 304 -3.63 -18.98 9.75
CA LYS A 304 -3.04 -18.30 10.91
C LYS A 304 -4.03 -18.36 12.08
N GLY A 305 -3.53 -18.54 13.29
CA GLY A 305 -4.33 -18.59 14.51
C GLY A 305 -4.98 -17.24 14.87
N LYS A 306 -6.09 -17.27 15.61
CA LYS A 306 -6.88 -16.05 15.96
C LYS A 306 -6.10 -15.00 16.77
N ARG A 307 -5.11 -15.39 17.57
CA ARG A 307 -4.25 -14.44 18.32
C ARG A 307 -2.99 -14.04 17.56
N GLU A 308 -2.65 -14.72 16.48
CA GLU A 308 -1.34 -14.56 15.84
C GLU A 308 -1.23 -13.26 15.04
N ASP A 309 -2.32 -12.78 14.41
CA ASP A 309 -2.19 -11.64 13.50
C ASP A 309 -3.43 -10.73 13.39
N TYR A 310 -4.62 -11.06 13.92
CA TYR A 310 -5.80 -10.17 13.75
C TYR A 310 -5.66 -8.81 14.44
N GLU A 311 -4.82 -8.73 15.47
CA GLU A 311 -4.42 -7.45 16.07
C GLU A 311 -3.76 -6.50 15.07
N ARG A 312 -3.23 -7.02 13.94
CA ARG A 312 -2.69 -6.20 12.86
C ARG A 312 -3.71 -5.24 12.26
N VAL A 313 -5.00 -5.57 12.35
CA VAL A 313 -6.04 -4.72 11.78
C VAL A 313 -6.06 -3.37 12.51
N MET A 314 -5.74 -3.37 13.80
CA MET A 314 -5.68 -2.20 14.68
C MET A 314 -4.34 -1.47 14.66
N ASP A 315 -3.41 -1.86 13.79
CA ASP A 315 -2.15 -1.14 13.61
C ASP A 315 -1.79 -0.97 12.11
N GLN A 316 -1.56 -2.06 11.37
CA GLN A 316 -1.16 -2.02 9.97
C GLN A 316 -2.21 -1.38 9.06
N SER A 317 -3.51 -1.61 9.28
CA SER A 317 -4.57 -0.99 8.46
C SER A 317 -4.59 0.53 8.60
N ILE A 318 -4.26 1.03 9.80
CA ILE A 318 -4.26 2.45 10.12
C ILE A 318 -3.06 3.11 9.41
N THR A 319 -1.89 2.50 9.53
CA THR A 319 -0.67 2.90 8.81
C THR A 319 -0.89 2.86 7.29
N ARG A 320 -1.56 1.82 6.76
CA ARG A 320 -1.91 1.68 5.33
C ARG A 320 -2.86 2.78 4.86
N THR A 321 -3.87 3.11 5.67
CA THR A 321 -4.84 4.17 5.36
C THR A 321 -4.12 5.51 5.20
N ALA A 322 -3.21 5.86 6.13
CA ALA A 322 -2.41 7.07 6.02
C ALA A 322 -1.52 7.10 4.76
N ALA A 323 -0.88 5.98 4.43
CA ALA A 323 -0.06 5.87 3.23
C ALA A 323 -0.86 6.13 1.95
N ILE A 324 -2.01 5.45 1.80
CA ILE A 324 -2.82 5.58 0.58
C ILE A 324 -3.46 6.97 0.50
N ASN A 325 -4.06 7.47 1.58
CA ASN A 325 -4.71 8.76 1.57
C ASN A 325 -3.73 9.91 1.30
N SER A 326 -2.52 9.86 1.86
CA SER A 326 -1.48 10.86 1.57
C SER A 326 -1.02 10.83 0.11
N ASN A 327 -0.88 9.65 -0.49
CA ASN A 327 -0.54 9.52 -1.92
C ASN A 327 -1.66 10.00 -2.85
N ILE A 328 -2.92 9.78 -2.48
CA ILE A 328 -4.08 10.30 -3.21
C ILE A 328 -4.14 11.84 -3.09
N ALA A 329 -3.93 12.37 -1.89
CA ALA A 329 -3.91 13.82 -1.65
C ALA A 329 -2.80 14.50 -2.46
N LEU A 330 -1.60 13.93 -2.47
CA LEU A 330 -0.48 14.40 -3.30
C LEU A 330 -0.84 14.39 -4.79
N GLY A 331 -1.35 13.26 -5.30
CA GLY A 331 -1.75 13.14 -6.71
C GLY A 331 -2.83 14.16 -7.10
N THR A 332 -3.79 14.42 -6.20
CA THR A 332 -4.83 15.42 -6.39
C THR A 332 -4.24 16.83 -6.45
N ALA A 333 -3.37 17.18 -5.50
CA ALA A 333 -2.71 18.48 -5.47
C ALA A 333 -1.87 18.73 -6.74
N VAL A 334 -1.10 17.73 -7.19
CA VAL A 334 -0.32 17.81 -8.44
C VAL A 334 -1.22 18.01 -9.66
N ASN A 335 -2.34 17.30 -9.72
CA ASN A 335 -3.29 17.46 -10.83
C ASN A 335 -3.94 18.85 -10.83
N MET A 336 -4.32 19.38 -9.66
CA MET A 336 -4.84 20.75 -9.52
C MET A 336 -3.81 21.79 -9.95
N ILE A 337 -2.55 21.68 -9.52
CA ILE A 337 -1.47 22.57 -9.94
C ILE A 337 -1.25 22.49 -11.45
N GLY A 338 -1.21 21.28 -12.01
CA GLY A 338 -1.05 21.08 -13.45
C GLY A 338 -2.17 21.75 -14.25
N THR A 339 -3.41 21.62 -13.78
CA THR A 339 -4.57 22.29 -14.38
C THR A 339 -4.45 23.82 -14.29
N TRP A 340 -4.02 24.34 -13.13
CA TRP A 340 -3.79 25.78 -12.94
C TRP A 340 -2.69 26.33 -13.88
N LEU A 341 -1.66 25.53 -14.16
CA LEU A 341 -0.59 25.85 -15.10
C LEU A 341 -0.97 25.62 -16.58
N GLY A 342 -2.21 25.26 -16.88
CA GLY A 342 -2.69 25.05 -18.24
C GLY A 342 -2.22 23.75 -18.91
N LEU A 343 -1.78 22.76 -18.14
CA LEU A 343 -1.45 21.44 -18.68
C LEU A 343 -2.72 20.70 -19.13
N SER A 344 -2.64 19.98 -20.26
CA SER A 344 -3.70 19.05 -20.67
C SER A 344 -3.95 17.98 -19.59
N SER A 345 -5.17 17.46 -19.49
CA SER A 345 -5.53 16.41 -18.52
C SER A 345 -4.61 15.19 -18.59
N ALA A 346 -4.17 14.79 -19.79
CA ALA A 346 -3.23 13.67 -19.97
C ALA A 346 -1.86 13.96 -19.33
N ARG A 347 -1.31 15.17 -19.54
CA ARG A 347 -0.02 15.58 -18.94
C ARG A 347 -0.13 15.74 -17.42
N SER A 348 -1.22 16.31 -16.91
CA SER A 348 -1.47 16.40 -15.47
C SER A 348 -1.61 15.02 -14.83
N ALA A 349 -2.31 14.09 -15.48
CA ALA A 349 -2.44 12.71 -15.03
C ALA A 349 -1.11 11.96 -15.05
N LEU A 350 -0.30 12.13 -16.11
CA LEU A 350 1.04 11.55 -16.19
C LEU A 350 1.92 12.01 -15.02
N LEU A 351 1.96 13.31 -14.75
CA LEU A 351 2.74 13.89 -13.65
C LEU A 351 2.22 13.41 -12.28
N ALA A 352 0.91 13.48 -12.06
CA ALA A 352 0.31 13.07 -10.79
C ALA A 352 0.58 11.58 -10.48
N ASN A 353 0.40 10.69 -11.47
CA ASN A 353 0.63 9.26 -11.32
C ASN A 353 2.11 8.91 -11.12
N THR A 354 3.01 9.61 -11.81
CA THR A 354 4.45 9.45 -11.63
C THR A 354 4.88 9.88 -10.23
N MET A 355 4.47 11.08 -9.81
CA MET A 355 4.78 11.61 -8.48
C MET A 355 4.19 10.75 -7.36
N SER A 356 2.96 10.26 -7.52
CA SER A 356 2.33 9.36 -6.55
C SER A 356 3.10 8.04 -6.42
N GLY A 357 3.56 7.45 -7.53
CA GLY A 357 4.40 6.24 -7.49
C GLY A 357 5.77 6.48 -6.84
N VAL A 358 6.44 7.59 -7.17
CA VAL A 358 7.70 7.97 -6.51
C VAL A 358 7.49 8.18 -5.01
N ALA A 359 6.42 8.86 -4.60
CA ALA A 359 6.08 9.07 -3.20
C ALA A 359 5.81 7.75 -2.47
N ALA A 360 5.13 6.79 -3.11
CA ALA A 360 4.93 5.46 -2.55
C ALA A 360 6.26 4.75 -2.25
N GLY A 361 7.26 4.88 -3.14
CA GLY A 361 8.60 4.36 -2.91
C GLY A 361 9.36 5.05 -1.77
N LEU A 362 9.26 6.38 -1.68
CA LEU A 362 9.86 7.16 -0.57
C LEU A 362 9.22 6.84 0.78
N GLN A 363 7.91 6.58 0.79
CA GLN A 363 7.16 6.19 1.99
C GLN A 363 7.40 4.74 2.41
N TYR A 364 8.02 3.91 1.56
CA TYR A 364 8.11 2.47 1.80
C TYR A 364 8.78 2.13 3.13
N LYS A 365 9.89 2.80 3.48
CA LYS A 365 10.53 2.61 4.79
C LYS A 365 9.63 3.10 5.93
N ILE A 366 8.95 4.23 5.77
CA ILE A 366 8.03 4.78 6.80
C ILE A 366 6.94 3.76 7.14
N ILE A 367 6.40 3.10 6.13
CA ILE A 367 5.27 2.17 6.29
C ILE A 367 5.75 0.77 6.64
N GLY A 368 6.63 0.19 5.82
CA GLY A 368 7.09 -1.19 5.98
C GLY A 368 7.89 -1.42 7.26
N ALA A 369 8.78 -0.49 7.64
CA ALA A 369 9.56 -0.64 8.87
C ALA A 369 8.68 -0.47 10.13
N THR A 370 7.65 0.39 10.05
CA THR A 370 6.65 0.52 11.12
C THR A 370 5.80 -0.74 11.23
N TRP A 371 5.39 -1.37 10.11
CA TRP A 371 4.69 -2.65 10.15
C TRP A 371 5.52 -3.77 10.78
N GLN A 372 6.83 -3.80 10.53
CA GLN A 372 7.76 -4.74 11.18
C GLN A 372 7.89 -4.46 12.69
N ALA A 373 7.95 -3.19 13.09
CA ALA A 373 7.96 -2.79 14.49
C ALA A 373 6.67 -3.24 15.21
N GLU A 374 5.51 -2.95 14.62
CA GLU A 374 4.20 -3.34 15.14
C GLU A 374 4.07 -4.87 15.26
N ALA A 375 4.56 -5.62 14.27
CA ALA A 375 4.59 -7.09 14.31
C ALA A 375 5.46 -7.62 15.45
N ALA A 376 6.67 -7.08 15.63
CA ALA A 376 7.57 -7.49 16.70
C ALA A 376 7.00 -7.18 18.11
N VAL A 377 6.29 -6.05 18.26
CA VAL A 377 5.59 -5.73 19.52
C VAL A 377 4.46 -6.71 19.76
N ARG A 378 3.65 -7.04 18.75
CA ARG A 378 2.56 -8.03 18.89
C ARG A 378 3.10 -9.40 19.32
N GLU A 379 4.18 -9.86 18.70
CA GLU A 379 4.83 -11.12 19.07
C GLU A 379 5.33 -11.10 20.53
N ALA A 380 6.01 -10.02 20.93
CA ALA A 380 6.51 -9.87 22.29
C ALA A 380 5.39 -9.80 23.35
N GLU A 381 4.29 -9.11 23.06
CA GLU A 381 3.14 -9.01 23.97
C GLU A 381 2.32 -10.29 24.03
N ALA A 382 2.25 -11.08 22.94
CA ALA A 382 1.58 -12.37 22.94
C ALA A 382 2.29 -13.41 23.84
N LEU A 383 3.60 -13.26 24.04
CA LEU A 383 4.43 -14.11 24.89
C LEU A 383 4.43 -13.69 26.37
N ARG A 384 3.85 -12.53 26.73
CA ARG A 384 3.72 -12.15 28.14
C ARG A 384 2.72 -13.07 28.84
N PRO A 385 3.06 -13.64 30.02
CA PRO A 385 2.10 -14.32 30.87
C PRO A 385 0.94 -13.36 31.17
N GLN A 386 -0.30 -13.84 31.01
CA GLN A 386 -1.46 -13.08 31.47
C GLN A 386 -1.37 -13.02 33.01
N ALA A 387 -1.04 -11.84 33.54
CA ALA A 387 -0.96 -11.58 34.97
C ALA A 387 -2.34 -11.59 35.62
#